data_AF-A0A1Y6D618-F1
#
_entry.id   AF-A0A1Y6D618-F1
#
_cell.length_a   1.000
_cell.length_b   1.000
_cell.length_c   1.000
_cell.angle_alpha   90.00
_cell.angle_beta   90.00
_cell.angle_gamma   90.00
#
_symmetry.space_group_name_H-M   'P 1'
#
loop_
_entity.id
_entity.type
_entity.pdbx_description
1 polymer ?
#
loop_
_entity_poly.entity_id
_entity_poly.type
_entity_poly.pdbx_seq_one_letter_code
_entity_poly.pdbx_strand_id
1 'polypeptide(L)'
;MFEEFKKFILKGNVVDLSTGVIIGAAFTGIVTAFTKGIVEPILALAGGGPQPRLSIPIMNKLVEVTEKNAAGEPVTRTVNKLIELDIGSIIGAGVSFLITASVVFFIIVKPMNKLAELASRKKASEESEAPPPVPADIQLLTEIRDLLKDK
;
A
#
# COMPACT_ATOMS: atom_id res chain seq x y z
N MET A 1 16.93 28.79 8.40
CA MET A 1 16.77 27.33 8.23
C MET A 1 15.66 26.73 9.08
N PHE A 2 15.72 26.69 10.41
CA PHE A 2 14.66 26.07 11.24
C PHE A 2 13.30 26.80 11.13
N GLU A 3 13.30 28.13 11.12
CA GLU A 3 12.10 28.95 10.89
C GLU A 3 11.50 28.79 9.49
N GLU A 4 12.36 28.61 8.46
CA GLU A 4 11.95 28.36 7.07
C GLU A 4 11.38 26.95 6.91
N PHE A 5 11.98 25.97 7.58
CA PHE A 5 11.48 24.60 7.64
C PHE A 5 10.10 24.56 8.32
N LYS A 6 9.94 25.19 9.48
CA LYS A 6 8.64 25.30 10.16
C LYS A 6 7.58 25.97 9.27
N LYS A 7 7.91 27.09 8.60
CA LYS A 7 7.00 27.73 7.61
C LYS A 7 6.65 26.82 6.43
N PHE A 8 7.56 25.94 6.01
CA PHE A 8 7.33 24.99 4.93
C PHE A 8 6.37 23.86 5.31
N ILE A 9 6.55 23.24 6.49
CA ILE A 9 5.61 22.20 6.97
C ILE A 9 4.25 22.80 7.34
N LEU A 10 4.22 24.01 7.91
CA LEU A 10 2.98 24.72 8.23
C LEU A 10 2.17 25.17 6.99
N LYS A 11 2.67 24.96 5.77
CA LYS A 11 1.96 25.28 4.52
C LYS A 11 0.74 24.38 4.25
N GLY A 12 0.29 23.60 5.25
CA GLY A 12 -0.89 22.73 5.27
C GLY A 12 -0.74 21.48 4.41
N ASN A 13 -0.50 21.68 3.12
CA ASN A 13 -0.42 20.63 2.11
C ASN A 13 0.74 19.63 2.32
N VAL A 14 1.81 20.03 3.03
CA VAL A 14 3.00 19.19 3.25
C VAL A 14 2.78 18.20 4.39
N VAL A 15 2.09 18.60 5.46
CA VAL A 15 1.89 17.75 6.66
C VAL A 15 0.94 16.60 6.35
N ASP A 16 -0.18 16.90 5.68
CA ASP A 16 -1.18 15.88 5.34
C ASP A 16 -0.61 14.88 4.33
N LEU A 17 0.13 15.36 3.32
CA LEU A 17 0.81 14.52 2.35
C LEU A 17 1.89 13.66 3.00
N SER A 18 2.73 14.25 3.87
CA SER A 18 3.78 13.53 4.58
C SER A 18 3.23 12.44 5.48
N THR A 19 2.11 12.73 6.16
CA THR A 19 1.44 11.76 7.04
C THR A 19 0.90 10.57 6.24
N GLY A 20 0.28 10.81 5.08
CA GLY A 20 -0.19 9.75 4.20
C GLY A 20 0.93 8.81 3.72
N VAL A 21 2.09 9.37 3.35
CA VAL A 21 3.25 8.58 2.89
C VAL A 21 3.85 7.75 4.02
N ILE A 22 4.02 8.32 5.23
CA ILE A 22 4.58 7.62 6.39
C ILE A 22 3.67 6.47 6.82
N ILE A 23 2.35 6.70 6.89
CA ILE A 23 1.37 5.65 7.23
C ILE A 23 1.38 4.56 6.17
N GLY A 24 1.44 4.91 4.87
CA GLY A 24 1.53 3.94 3.78
C GLY A 24 2.76 3.03 3.87
N ALA A 25 3.93 3.60 4.18
CA ALA A 25 5.16 2.85 4.33
C ALA A 25 5.12 1.89 5.53
N ALA A 26 4.67 2.38 6.70
CA ALA A 26 4.53 1.55 7.90
C ALA A 26 3.51 0.42 7.71
N PHE A 27 2.39 0.74 7.08
CA PHE A 27 1.30 -0.20 6.84
C PHE A 27 1.71 -1.34 5.88
N THR A 28 2.48 -1.02 4.83
CA THR A 28 3.02 -2.03 3.91
C THR A 28 3.86 -3.09 4.64
N GLY A 29 4.60 -2.70 5.67
CA GLY A 29 5.36 -3.63 6.51
C GLY A 29 4.48 -4.66 7.22
N ILE A 30 3.36 -4.21 7.81
CA ILE A 30 2.38 -5.06 8.52
C ILE A 30 1.75 -6.06 7.55
N VAL A 31 1.31 -5.58 6.38
CA VAL A 31 0.72 -6.43 5.34
C VAL A 31 1.71 -7.49 4.88
N THR A 32 2.95 -7.08 4.63
CA THR A 32 4.00 -8.00 4.18
C THR A 32 4.27 -9.08 5.23
N ALA A 33 4.34 -8.70 6.52
CA ALA A 33 4.53 -9.65 7.61
C ALA A 33 3.36 -10.64 7.74
N PHE A 34 2.12 -10.17 7.59
CA PHE A 34 0.93 -11.02 7.60
C PHE A 34 0.91 -11.99 6.42
N THR A 35 1.18 -11.50 5.20
CA THR A 35 1.26 -12.34 4.00
C THR A 35 2.31 -13.42 4.16
N LYS A 36 3.53 -13.05 4.53
CA LYS A 36 4.63 -14.00 4.71
C LYS A 36 4.37 -14.99 5.86
N GLY A 37 3.77 -14.52 6.95
CA GLY A 37 3.54 -15.34 8.14
C GLY A 37 2.35 -16.29 8.04
N ILE A 38 1.33 -15.95 7.26
CA ILE A 38 0.04 -16.67 7.25
C ILE A 38 -0.35 -17.13 5.85
N VAL A 39 -0.25 -16.24 4.85
CA VAL A 39 -0.71 -16.55 3.48
C VAL A 39 0.26 -17.48 2.76
N GLU A 40 1.56 -17.18 2.78
CA GLU A 40 2.59 -17.98 2.10
C GLU A 40 2.66 -19.44 2.62
N PRO A 41 2.56 -19.73 3.93
CA PRO A 41 2.50 -21.11 4.43
C PRO A 41 1.26 -21.88 3.98
N ILE A 42 0.09 -21.23 3.93
CA ILE A 42 -1.15 -21.86 3.46
C ILE A 42 -1.06 -22.15 1.96
N LEU A 43 -0.49 -21.24 1.17
CA LEU A 43 -0.20 -21.45 -0.24
C LEU A 43 0.76 -22.62 -0.46
N ALA A 44 1.85 -22.66 0.31
CA ALA A 44 2.81 -23.75 0.26
C ALA A 44 2.18 -25.11 0.59
N LEU A 45 1.27 -25.15 1.57
CA LEU A 45 0.54 -26.37 1.94
C LEU A 45 -0.49 -26.80 0.88
N ALA A 46 -1.11 -25.85 0.18
CA ALA A 46 -2.08 -26.10 -0.89
C ALA A 46 -1.44 -26.60 -2.21
N GLY A 47 -0.13 -26.84 -2.23
CA GLY A 47 0.59 -27.39 -3.39
C GLY A 47 1.24 -26.34 -4.29
N GLY A 48 1.21 -25.05 -3.90
CA GLY A 48 1.87 -23.96 -4.62
C GLY A 48 2.84 -23.22 -3.70
N GLY A 49 4.12 -23.61 -3.70
CA GLY A 49 5.15 -22.80 -3.07
C GLY A 49 5.21 -21.39 -3.68
N PRO A 50 5.86 -20.40 -3.03
CA PRO A 50 6.01 -19.04 -3.55
C PRO A 50 6.67 -18.98 -4.94
N GLN A 51 7.31 -20.06 -5.36
CA GLN A 51 7.92 -20.21 -6.67
C GLN A 51 7.48 -21.55 -7.27
N PRO A 52 6.41 -21.56 -8.09
CA PRO A 52 6.23 -22.62 -9.08
C PRO A 52 7.59 -22.81 -9.78
N ARG A 53 8.11 -24.03 -9.85
CA ARG A 53 9.40 -24.27 -10.52
C ARG A 53 9.10 -24.56 -11.99
N LEU A 54 8.98 -23.51 -12.79
CA LEU A 54 8.91 -23.62 -14.24
C LEU A 54 10.14 -22.93 -14.84
N SER A 55 11.22 -23.69 -14.86
CA SER A 55 12.54 -23.28 -15.34
C SER A 55 12.74 -23.70 -16.79
N ILE A 56 12.99 -22.76 -17.69
CA ILE A 56 13.51 -23.06 -19.03
C ILE A 56 15.04 -22.92 -19.00
N PRO A 57 15.82 -23.99 -19.24
CA PRO A 57 17.28 -23.87 -19.31
C PRO A 57 17.69 -23.14 -20.60
N ILE A 58 18.36 -21.99 -20.47
CA ILE A 58 18.76 -21.15 -21.61
C ILE A 58 20.22 -21.38 -22.01
N MET A 59 21.11 -21.59 -21.04
CA MET A 59 22.55 -21.74 -21.31
C MET A 59 23.21 -22.53 -20.19
N ASN A 60 24.18 -23.37 -20.55
CA ASN A 60 25.01 -24.05 -19.56
C ASN A 60 26.22 -23.18 -19.22
N LYS A 61 26.34 -22.75 -17.96
CA LYS A 61 27.51 -22.01 -17.47
C LYS A 61 28.10 -22.75 -16.28
N LEU A 62 29.41 -23.00 -16.31
CA LEU A 62 30.15 -23.43 -15.13
C LEU A 62 30.11 -22.28 -14.13
N VAL A 63 29.36 -22.45 -13.03
CA VAL A 63 29.25 -21.45 -11.97
C VAL A 63 29.87 -22.07 -10.73
N GLU A 64 30.85 -21.36 -10.17
CA GLU A 64 31.43 -21.70 -8.88
C GLU A 64 30.46 -21.29 -7.78
N VAL A 65 29.83 -22.27 -7.15
CA VAL A 65 28.98 -22.03 -5.99
C VAL A 65 29.85 -22.21 -4.77
N THR A 66 30.05 -21.10 -4.04
CA THR A 66 30.70 -21.14 -2.72
C THR A 66 29.62 -21.45 -1.69
N GLU A 67 29.51 -22.72 -1.29
CA GLU A 67 28.64 -23.12 -0.18
C GLU A 67 29.47 -23.13 1.11
N LYS A 68 28.91 -22.55 2.18
CA LYS A 68 29.49 -22.68 3.52
C LYS A 68 29.04 -24.03 4.08
N ASN A 69 29.99 -24.90 4.39
CA ASN A 69 29.68 -26.16 5.06
C ASN A 69 29.24 -25.91 6.52
N ALA A 70 28.70 -26.94 7.17
CA ALA A 70 28.31 -26.91 8.59
C ALA A 70 29.44 -26.51 9.56
N ALA A 71 30.71 -26.56 9.12
CA ALA A 71 31.89 -26.11 9.87
C ALA A 71 32.35 -24.68 9.54
N GLY A 72 31.63 -23.94 8.69
CA GLY A 72 31.92 -22.53 8.36
C GLY A 72 33.05 -22.29 7.35
N GLU A 73 33.75 -23.33 6.90
CA GLU A 73 34.76 -23.24 5.84
C GLU A 73 34.09 -23.10 4.45
N PRO A 74 34.58 -22.18 3.59
CA PRO A 74 34.04 -22.03 2.25
C PRO A 74 34.52 -23.19 1.37
N VAL A 75 33.60 -24.04 0.93
CA VAL A 75 33.89 -25.09 -0.05
C VAL A 75 33.37 -24.65 -1.41
N THR A 76 34.30 -24.33 -2.31
CA THR A 76 34.00 -23.95 -3.68
C THR A 76 33.82 -25.21 -4.51
N ARG A 77 32.59 -25.46 -4.98
CA ARG A 77 32.31 -26.52 -5.95
C ARG A 77 31.96 -25.91 -7.29
N THR A 78 32.70 -26.28 -8.33
CA THR A 78 32.37 -25.96 -9.71
C THR A 78 31.20 -26.85 -10.13
N VAL A 79 30.00 -26.29 -10.20
CA VAL A 79 28.80 -27.01 -10.63
C VAL A 79 28.34 -26.48 -11.97
N ASN A 80 27.88 -27.39 -12.83
CA ASN A 80 27.20 -27.04 -14.07
C ASN A 80 25.87 -26.40 -13.67
N LYS A 81 25.81 -25.06 -13.63
CA LYS A 81 24.60 -24.35 -13.27
C LYS A 81 23.89 -23.94 -14.55
N LEU A 82 22.75 -24.56 -14.77
CA LEU A 82 21.84 -24.16 -15.83
C LEU A 82 21.35 -22.74 -15.52
N ILE A 83 21.55 -21.81 -16.44
CA ILE A 83 20.90 -20.50 -16.36
C ILE A 83 19.43 -20.76 -16.71
N GLU A 84 18.61 -20.89 -15.68
CA GLU A 84 17.19 -21.19 -15.76
C GLU A 84 16.38 -19.89 -15.70
N LEU A 85 15.50 -19.69 -16.68
CA LEU A 85 14.47 -18.65 -16.60
C LEU A 85 13.31 -19.19 -15.75
N ASP A 86 13.20 -18.73 -14.51
CA ASP A 86 12.15 -19.15 -13.58
C ASP A 86 10.86 -18.33 -13.80
N ILE A 87 10.07 -18.75 -14.79
CA ILE A 87 8.76 -18.16 -15.10
C ILE A 87 7.79 -18.41 -13.94
N GLY A 88 7.98 -19.51 -13.22
CA GLY A 88 7.07 -19.86 -12.16
C GLY A 88 7.22 -18.94 -10.94
N SER A 89 8.41 -18.43 -10.63
CA SER A 89 8.59 -17.36 -9.62
C SER A 89 7.71 -16.12 -9.87
N ILE A 90 7.50 -15.74 -11.13
CA ILE A 90 6.65 -14.61 -11.53
C ILE A 90 5.17 -14.93 -11.30
N ILE A 91 4.74 -16.14 -11.67
CA ILE A 91 3.37 -16.60 -11.47
C ILE A 91 3.07 -16.71 -9.96
N GLY A 92 4.00 -17.26 -9.18
CA GLY A 92 3.91 -17.34 -7.73
C GLY A 92 3.83 -15.97 -7.06
N ALA A 93 4.66 -15.01 -7.50
CA ALA A 93 4.58 -13.63 -7.05
C ALA A 93 3.23 -12.98 -7.40
N GLY A 94 2.68 -13.25 -8.59
CA GLY A 94 1.36 -12.77 -9.00
C GLY A 94 0.22 -13.32 -8.13
N VAL A 95 0.24 -14.63 -7.83
CA VAL A 95 -0.75 -15.26 -6.95
C VAL A 95 -0.64 -14.73 -5.51
N SER A 96 0.57 -14.62 -4.96
CA SER A 96 0.80 -14.05 -3.63
C SER A 96 0.36 -12.59 -3.54
N PHE A 97 0.62 -11.79 -4.58
CA PHE A 97 0.13 -10.41 -4.69
C PHE A 97 -1.39 -10.35 -4.67
N LEU A 98 -2.08 -11.19 -5.47
CA LEU A 98 -3.54 -11.20 -5.56
C LEU A 98 -4.20 -11.54 -4.21
N ILE A 99 -3.63 -12.51 -3.49
CA ILE A 99 -4.15 -12.90 -2.18
C ILE A 99 -3.88 -11.81 -1.14
N THR A 100 -2.68 -11.23 -1.15
CA THR A 100 -2.35 -10.09 -0.28
C THR A 100 -3.29 -8.91 -0.51
N ALA A 101 -3.51 -8.54 -1.77
CA ALA A 101 -4.44 -7.49 -2.17
C ALA A 101 -5.86 -7.81 -1.71
N SER A 102 -6.30 -9.06 -1.82
CA SER A 102 -7.62 -9.51 -1.35
C SER A 102 -7.78 -9.36 0.16
N VAL A 103 -6.76 -9.74 0.94
CA VAL A 103 -6.75 -9.60 2.40
C VAL A 103 -6.81 -8.13 2.80
N VAL A 104 -5.96 -7.27 2.22
CA VAL A 104 -5.94 -5.84 2.50
C VAL A 104 -7.28 -5.19 2.14
N PHE A 105 -7.83 -5.53 0.98
CA PHE A 105 -9.12 -5.04 0.53
C PHE A 105 -10.24 -5.43 1.52
N PHE A 106 -10.26 -6.68 1.98
CA PHE A 106 -11.31 -7.15 2.88
C PHE A 106 -11.20 -6.57 4.29
N ILE A 107 -9.99 -6.44 4.83
CA ILE A 107 -9.76 -5.98 6.21
C ILE A 107 -9.85 -4.46 6.34
N ILE A 108 -9.48 -3.69 5.31
CA ILE A 108 -9.35 -2.23 5.41
C ILE A 108 -10.28 -1.51 4.46
N VAL A 109 -10.19 -1.80 3.17
CA VAL A 109 -10.95 -1.06 2.16
C VAL A 109 -12.45 -1.28 2.36
N LYS A 110 -12.88 -2.52 2.63
CA LYS A 110 -14.28 -2.85 2.84
C LYS A 110 -14.91 -2.16 4.06
N PRO A 111 -14.32 -2.18 5.29
CA PRO A 111 -14.87 -1.44 6.41
C PRO A 111 -14.74 0.09 6.24
N MET A 112 -13.66 0.58 5.65
CA MET A 112 -13.53 2.02 5.37
C MET A 112 -14.60 2.50 4.40
N ASN A 113 -14.85 1.76 3.31
CA ASN A 113 -15.92 2.07 2.36
C ASN A 113 -17.30 2.02 3.03
N LYS A 114 -17.53 1.05 3.92
CA LYS A 114 -18.79 0.93 4.68
C LYS A 114 -19.00 2.08 5.66
N LEU A 115 -17.95 2.53 6.35
CA LEU A 115 -17.99 3.68 7.25
C LEU A 115 -18.16 5.01 6.49
N ALA A 116 -17.48 5.16 5.36
CA ALA A 116 -17.63 6.31 4.48
C ALA A 116 -19.07 6.41 3.92
N GLU A 117 -19.68 5.28 3.56
CA GLU A 117 -21.07 5.22 3.11
C GLU A 117 -22.07 5.61 4.22
N LEU A 118 -21.81 5.21 5.47
CA LEU A 118 -22.64 5.62 6.60
C LEU A 118 -22.47 7.11 6.92
N ALA A 119 -21.25 7.63 6.83
CA ALA A 119 -20.98 9.05 7.01
C ALA A 119 -21.61 9.91 5.90
N SER A 120 -21.59 9.46 4.65
CA SER A 120 -22.24 10.17 3.54
C SER A 120 -23.77 10.10 3.62
N ARG A 121 -24.35 8.98 4.08
CA ARG A 121 -25.80 8.89 4.38
C ARG A 121 -26.20 9.79 5.56
N LYS A 122 -25.37 9.89 6.60
CA LYS A 122 -25.63 10.76 7.75
C LYS A 122 -25.52 12.24 7.37
N LYS A 123 -24.55 12.59 6.53
CA LYS A 123 -24.40 13.93 5.96
C LYS A 123 -25.55 14.29 5.00
N ALA A 124 -26.02 13.35 4.18
CA ALA A 124 -27.20 13.54 3.32
C ALA A 124 -28.51 13.66 4.12
N SER A 125 -28.60 13.05 5.31
CA SER A 125 -29.74 13.21 6.22
C SER A 125 -29.70 14.53 6.99
N GLU A 126 -28.51 15.02 7.36
CA GLU A 126 -28.31 16.33 8.01
C GLU A 126 -28.50 17.49 7.01
N GLU A 127 -28.18 17.29 5.72
CA GLU A 127 -28.35 18.27 4.64
C GLU A 127 -29.81 18.41 4.16
N SER A 128 -30.70 17.54 4.61
CA SER A 128 -32.15 17.68 4.43
C SER A 128 -32.82 18.52 5.55
N GLU A 129 -32.11 18.87 6.62
CA GLU A 129 -32.73 19.56 7.78
C GLU A 129 -31.92 20.72 8.38
N ALA A 130 -30.71 21.00 7.89
CA ALA A 130 -30.02 22.25 8.20
C ALA A 130 -29.50 22.91 6.91
N PRO A 131 -29.94 24.14 6.57
CA PRO A 131 -29.24 24.89 5.53
C PRO A 131 -27.76 25.00 5.92
N PRO A 132 -26.82 24.68 5.01
CA PRO A 132 -25.40 24.71 5.33
C PRO A 132 -25.05 26.08 5.92
N PRO A 133 -24.22 26.15 6.98
CA PRO A 133 -23.73 27.44 7.48
C PRO A 133 -23.01 28.11 6.32
N VAL A 134 -23.67 29.12 5.78
CA VAL A 134 -23.19 29.89 4.65
C VAL A 134 -21.81 30.41 5.04
N PRO A 135 -20.74 30.18 4.27
CA PRO A 135 -19.40 30.68 4.57
C PRO A 135 -19.47 32.17 4.93
N ALA A 136 -18.71 32.63 5.93
CA ALA A 136 -18.79 34.00 6.43
C ALA A 136 -18.68 35.05 5.31
N ASP A 137 -17.85 34.78 4.30
CA ASP A 137 -17.72 35.63 3.11
C ASP A 137 -19.02 35.70 2.30
N ILE A 138 -19.74 34.59 2.16
CA ILE A 138 -21.03 34.55 1.45
C ILE A 138 -22.13 35.21 2.30
N GLN A 139 -22.06 35.14 3.64
CA GLN A 139 -22.95 35.91 4.52
C GLN A 139 -22.71 37.40 4.37
N LEU A 140 -21.46 37.84 4.44
CA LEU A 140 -21.08 39.25 4.24
C LEU A 140 -21.47 39.74 2.84
N LEU A 141 -21.28 38.94 1.80
CA LEU A 141 -21.73 39.29 0.44
C LEU A 141 -23.25 39.35 0.31
N THR A 142 -23.99 38.53 1.08
CA THR A 142 -25.46 38.58 1.13
C THR A 142 -25.93 39.85 1.84
N GLU A 143 -25.31 40.19 2.97
CA GLU A 143 -25.57 41.43 3.72
C GLU A 143 -25.23 42.67 2.89
N ILE A 144 -24.08 42.68 2.20
CA ILE A 144 -23.69 43.79 1.30
C ILE A 144 -24.69 43.95 0.15
N ARG A 145 -25.15 42.84 -0.46
CA ARG A 145 -26.17 42.87 -1.51
C ARG A 145 -27.46 43.49 -1.01
N ASP A 146 -27.91 43.09 0.17
CA ASP A 146 -29.18 43.55 0.74
C ASP A 146 -29.09 45.04 1.15
N LEU A 147 -27.96 45.47 1.73
CA LEU A 147 -27.68 46.89 2.03
C LEU A 147 -27.58 47.79 0.79
N LEU A 148 -27.16 47.25 -0.35
CA LEU A 148 -27.15 47.98 -1.63
C LEU A 148 -28.51 48.06 -2.30
N LYS A 149 -29.41 47.13 -2.01
CA LYS A 149 -30.76 47.08 -2.57
C LYS A 149 -31.70 48.07 -1.89
N ASP A 150 -31.41 48.41 -0.64
CA ASP A 150 -32.11 49.40 0.17
C ASP A 150 -31.67 50.85 -0.11
N LYS A 151 -30.77 51.08 -1.08
CA LYS A 151 -30.19 52.39 -1.40
C LYS A 151 -30.50 52.81 -2.84
#